data_AF-A0A2E3II51-F1
#
_entry.id   AF-A0A2E3II51-F1
#
_cell.length_a   1.000
_cell.length_b   1.000
_cell.length_c   1.000
_cell.angle_alpha   90.00
_cell.angle_beta   90.00
_cell.angle_gamma   90.00
#
_symmetry.space_group_name_H-M   'P 1'
#
loop_
_entity.id
_entity.type
_entity.pdbx_description
1 polymer ?
#
loop_
_entity_poly.entity_id
_entity_poly.type
_entity_poly.pdbx_seq_one_letter_code
_entity_poly.pdbx_strand_id
1 'polypeptide(L)'
;MTTLSPLSAQGVISINLKAGNTINNQNTFAGFTAWQEGAWINTSAASINNLTDASGVATSADISAPGNRAGSFSGAPLNFSPMKSGIQFFAENPAPTVISEIPYSNYKVVVYLTGFDGNNASYITDGTSTYYWDPKAFSKDLTLTTQATYETGTTATKANIAIFGSDEAPLTSSSITLNFGLAPGASGGGGIGGFQIIEIPTSDELLELTLVGNGDNYDLSWNSRTGMVYDLLSSADLSNLPTSNWNPHLEPLTVYSGIPASGTGTNVLTNVPSDGPRRFFVVRESEAPQPLPLEDFDAMPPSLPAGWTVRDSGNGTMWQVGTPTGENSPPTAASGQNSAGTNIAGNYLDGTDTALTSPEIIIPPERDALLSFRQFIDTDLALIDPDLGFVRILDADNDTPIASLEISSIEGSAAGWSDQSLALPAGEVAGKTIKLEFRFVSNDDGSVWGGFYIDDVSVTLP
;
A
#
# COMPACT_ATOMS: atom_id res chain seq x y z
N MET A 1 -19.87 -11.76 34.99
CA MET A 1 -19.14 -10.86 34.06
C MET A 1 -17.98 -11.64 33.49
N THR A 2 -18.23 -12.37 32.41
CA THR A 2 -17.18 -12.92 31.56
C THR A 2 -16.77 -11.79 30.64
N THR A 3 -15.61 -11.20 30.91
CA THR A 3 -14.97 -10.24 30.01
C THR A 3 -14.66 -10.96 28.70
N LEU A 4 -15.18 -10.44 27.59
CA LEU A 4 -14.70 -10.81 26.26
C LEU A 4 -13.21 -10.46 26.21
N SER A 5 -12.36 -11.47 26.08
CA SER A 5 -10.93 -11.25 25.86
C SER A 5 -10.77 -10.65 24.47
N PRO A 6 -10.08 -9.51 24.28
CA PRO A 6 -9.68 -9.08 22.96
C PRO A 6 -8.74 -10.14 22.38
N LEU A 7 -9.06 -10.69 21.21
CA LEU A 7 -8.09 -11.44 20.41
C LEU A 7 -7.09 -10.44 19.81
N SER A 8 -5.82 -10.84 19.71
CA SER A 8 -4.67 -9.97 19.50
C SER A 8 -4.69 -9.23 18.15
N ALA A 9 -4.09 -8.04 18.14
CA ALA A 9 -3.63 -7.40 16.90
C ALA A 9 -2.90 -8.41 16.01
N GLN A 10 -3.02 -8.26 14.68
CA GLN A 10 -2.34 -9.03 13.64
C GLN A 10 -0.92 -9.44 14.09
N GLY A 11 -0.58 -10.72 14.01
CA GLY A 11 0.69 -11.22 14.49
C GLY A 11 1.87 -10.59 13.74
N VAL A 12 2.66 -9.75 14.43
CA VAL A 12 3.87 -9.15 13.86
C VAL A 12 5.08 -9.52 14.71
N ILE A 13 6.13 -10.07 14.08
CA ILE A 13 7.44 -10.30 14.68
C ILE A 13 8.43 -9.33 14.04
N SER A 14 9.02 -8.44 14.82
CA SER A 14 9.95 -7.41 14.33
C SER A 14 11.36 -7.64 14.84
N ILE A 15 12.32 -7.87 13.94
CA ILE A 15 13.71 -8.18 14.26
C ILE A 15 14.62 -7.09 13.70
N ASN A 16 15.41 -6.50 14.58
CA ASN A 16 16.44 -5.55 14.22
C ASN A 16 17.85 -6.12 14.45
N LEU A 17 18.71 -6.07 13.42
CA LEU A 17 20.09 -6.53 13.51
C LEU A 17 21.05 -5.37 13.79
N LYS A 18 21.81 -5.46 14.88
CA LYS A 18 22.79 -4.45 15.31
C LYS A 18 24.19 -5.03 15.53
N ALA A 19 25.21 -4.17 15.54
CA ALA A 19 26.61 -4.57 15.80
C ALA A 19 27.00 -4.51 17.29
N GLY A 20 26.16 -5.06 18.19
CA GLY A 20 26.40 -5.06 19.64
C GLY A 20 25.89 -3.78 20.34
N ASN A 21 26.50 -3.38 21.46
CA ASN A 21 25.98 -2.29 22.33
C ASN A 21 26.74 -0.94 22.22
N THR A 22 27.32 -0.60 21.07
CA THR A 22 27.96 0.72 20.89
C THR A 22 26.91 1.82 20.67
N ILE A 23 27.24 3.06 21.03
CA ILE A 23 26.34 4.23 20.92
C ILE A 23 25.95 4.53 19.47
N ASN A 24 26.73 4.04 18.50
CA ASN A 24 26.44 4.19 17.07
C ASN A 24 25.58 3.05 16.51
N ASN A 25 25.40 1.96 17.26
CA ASN A 25 24.61 0.81 16.85
C ASN A 25 23.13 1.08 17.11
N GLN A 26 22.53 1.84 16.20
CA GLN A 26 21.09 1.87 15.92
C GLN A 26 20.13 1.87 17.13
N ASN A 27 19.38 2.97 17.29
CA ASN A 27 18.09 2.94 17.96
C ASN A 27 17.01 2.96 16.88
N THR A 28 15.91 2.22 17.05
CA THR A 28 14.67 2.50 16.32
C THR A 28 14.31 3.95 16.65
N PHE A 29 14.67 4.90 15.78
CA PHE A 29 14.51 6.31 16.08
C PHE A 29 13.03 6.63 16.25
N ALA A 30 12.72 7.54 17.18
CA ALA A 30 11.40 8.17 17.21
C ALA A 30 11.13 8.83 15.85
N GLY A 31 10.04 8.44 15.18
CA GLY A 31 9.65 8.95 13.86
C GLY A 31 9.97 8.03 12.66
N PHE A 32 10.49 6.82 12.89
CA PHE A 32 10.47 5.77 11.87
C PHE A 32 9.12 5.04 11.91
N THR A 33 8.35 5.12 10.83
CA THR A 33 7.12 4.33 10.66
C THR A 33 7.52 2.95 10.14
N ALA A 34 7.39 1.91 10.96
CA ALA A 34 7.51 0.53 10.51
C ALA A 34 6.38 0.22 9.52
N TRP A 35 6.55 -0.79 8.66
CA TRP A 35 5.49 -1.21 7.73
C TRP A 35 4.20 -1.62 8.48
N GLN A 36 4.39 -2.24 9.65
CA GLN A 36 3.35 -2.53 10.65
C GLN A 36 3.94 -2.25 12.03
N GLU A 37 3.12 -1.79 12.98
CA GLU A 37 3.57 -1.53 14.36
C GLU A 37 4.04 -2.83 15.03
N GLY A 38 5.13 -2.77 15.79
CA GLY A 38 5.66 -3.95 16.47
C GLY A 38 6.73 -3.64 17.52
N ALA A 39 6.81 -4.50 18.52
CA ALA A 39 7.90 -4.50 19.50
C ALA A 39 9.18 -5.07 18.87
N TRP A 40 10.19 -4.22 18.70
CA TRP A 40 11.43 -4.60 18.01
C TRP A 40 12.41 -5.38 18.89
N ILE A 41 12.79 -6.57 18.42
CA ILE A 41 13.86 -7.39 18.99
C ILE A 41 15.20 -6.91 18.46
N ASN A 42 15.96 -6.19 19.29
CA ASN A 42 17.26 -5.64 18.91
C ASN A 42 18.41 -6.61 19.24
N THR A 43 19.02 -7.23 18.23
CA THR A 43 20.02 -8.29 18.43
C THR A 43 21.30 -8.15 17.60
N SER A 44 22.43 -8.56 18.20
CA SER A 44 23.69 -8.79 17.50
C SER A 44 24.06 -10.27 17.41
N ALA A 45 23.25 -11.16 17.99
CA ALA A 45 23.49 -12.59 17.96
C ALA A 45 23.36 -13.12 16.52
N ALA A 46 24.14 -14.15 16.19
CA ALA A 46 24.00 -14.86 14.93
C ALA A 46 22.69 -15.67 14.89
N SER A 47 22.18 -16.08 16.05
CA SER A 47 20.90 -16.79 16.15
C SER A 47 20.14 -16.36 17.42
N ILE A 48 18.82 -16.32 17.32
CA ILE A 48 17.88 -16.15 18.44
C ILE A 48 16.77 -17.16 18.29
N ASN A 49 16.35 -17.73 19.42
CA ASN A 49 15.20 -18.61 19.46
C ASN A 49 14.04 -17.96 20.20
N ASN A 50 12.81 -18.39 19.89
CA ASN A 50 11.56 -17.91 20.49
C ASN A 50 11.41 -16.39 20.41
N LEU A 51 11.44 -15.87 19.19
CA LEU A 51 11.21 -14.45 18.92
C LEU A 51 9.86 -14.01 19.49
N THR A 52 9.77 -12.78 19.97
CA THR A 52 8.53 -12.22 20.51
C THR A 52 7.69 -11.53 19.45
N ASP A 53 6.37 -11.62 19.57
CA ASP A 53 5.41 -10.85 18.78
C ASP A 53 5.34 -9.37 19.21
N ALA A 54 4.45 -8.61 18.57
CA ALA A 54 4.24 -7.19 18.83
C ALA A 54 3.79 -6.87 20.26
N SER A 55 3.18 -7.83 20.97
CA SER A 55 2.78 -7.69 22.38
C SER A 55 3.92 -8.03 23.35
N GLY A 56 5.04 -8.54 22.85
CA GLY A 56 6.18 -9.01 23.62
C GLY A 56 6.05 -10.44 24.11
N VAL A 57 5.07 -11.21 23.62
CA VAL A 57 4.88 -12.62 23.97
C VAL A 57 5.78 -13.48 23.08
N ALA A 58 6.46 -14.47 23.66
CA ALA A 58 7.33 -15.37 22.92
C ALA A 58 6.53 -16.26 21.95
N THR A 59 7.02 -16.39 20.72
CA THR A 59 6.48 -17.26 19.67
C THR A 59 7.37 -18.49 19.47
N SER A 60 7.01 -19.38 18.53
CA SER A 60 7.88 -20.47 18.09
C SER A 60 8.99 -20.05 17.14
N ALA A 61 8.92 -18.85 16.56
CA ALA A 61 9.82 -18.45 15.49
C ALA A 61 11.26 -18.30 15.99
N ASP A 62 12.19 -18.85 15.22
CA ASP A 62 13.63 -18.76 15.43
C ASP A 62 14.27 -18.06 14.22
N ILE A 63 15.38 -17.35 14.45
CA ILE A 63 16.19 -16.74 13.39
C ILE A 63 17.65 -17.17 13.49
N SER A 64 18.23 -17.53 12.35
CA SER A 64 19.67 -17.69 12.14
C SER A 64 20.11 -16.71 11.05
N ALA A 65 20.76 -15.62 11.46
CA ALA A 65 21.26 -14.55 10.61
C ALA A 65 22.79 -14.43 10.73
N PRO A 66 23.57 -15.41 10.25
CA PRO A 66 25.03 -15.37 10.30
C PRO A 66 25.56 -14.23 9.41
N GLY A 67 26.70 -13.66 9.80
CA GLY A 67 27.35 -12.62 9.01
C GLY A 67 28.06 -11.58 9.88
N ASN A 68 29.09 -10.96 9.32
CA ASN A 68 29.79 -9.88 10.00
C ASN A 68 28.83 -8.70 10.19
N ARG A 69 28.88 -8.06 11.37
CA ARG A 69 28.02 -6.92 11.67
C ARG A 69 28.75 -5.61 11.38
N ALA A 70 28.13 -4.71 10.61
CA ALA A 70 28.60 -3.34 10.47
C ALA A 70 28.05 -2.47 11.60
N GLY A 71 28.91 -1.73 12.31
CA GLY A 71 28.47 -0.73 13.29
C GLY A 71 27.81 0.50 12.64
N SER A 72 28.17 0.79 11.39
CA SER A 72 27.55 1.83 10.58
C SER A 72 27.71 1.48 9.10
N PHE A 73 26.63 1.55 8.33
CA PHE A 73 26.67 1.59 6.87
C PHE A 73 26.81 3.07 6.44
N SER A 74 28.05 3.56 6.30
CA SER A 74 28.52 4.82 5.66
C SER A 74 29.80 5.39 6.31
N GLY A 75 30.58 6.17 5.54
CA GLY A 75 31.80 6.87 6.00
C GLY A 75 31.60 8.37 6.31
N ALA A 76 30.57 9.00 5.74
CA ALA A 76 29.99 10.25 6.23
C ALA A 76 28.82 9.90 7.17
N PRO A 77 28.39 10.78 8.09
CA PRO A 77 27.21 10.48 8.88
C PRO A 77 25.99 10.42 7.97
N LEU A 78 25.58 9.21 7.55
CA LEU A 78 24.18 8.93 7.26
C LEU A 78 23.45 8.95 8.60
N ASN A 79 23.35 10.15 9.16
CA ASN A 79 22.27 10.43 10.07
C ASN A 79 20.99 10.13 9.28
N PHE A 80 20.26 9.16 9.83
CA PHE A 80 18.86 8.85 9.57
C PHE A 80 18.54 7.48 8.94
N SER A 81 19.44 6.66 8.37
CA SER A 81 19.06 5.26 7.99
C SER A 81 18.35 4.55 9.15
N PRO A 82 17.16 3.93 8.95
CA PRO A 82 16.43 3.29 10.03
C PRO A 82 17.19 2.07 10.54
N MET A 83 18.07 1.52 9.68
CA MET A 83 18.98 0.43 9.97
C MET A 83 20.42 0.79 9.60
N LYS A 84 20.99 1.71 10.40
CA LYS A 84 22.41 2.10 10.34
C LYS A 84 23.38 0.95 10.56
N SER A 85 22.91 -0.15 11.15
CA SER A 85 23.70 -1.33 11.48
C SER A 85 22.99 -2.57 10.96
N GLY A 86 23.71 -3.68 10.87
CA GLY A 86 23.17 -4.92 10.31
C GLY A 86 24.26 -5.86 9.81
N ILE A 87 23.87 -6.85 9.02
CA ILE A 87 24.79 -7.78 8.34
C ILE A 87 25.43 -7.06 7.16
N GLN A 88 26.76 -7.02 7.12
CA GLN A 88 27.51 -6.52 5.96
C GLN A 88 28.00 -7.66 5.07
N PHE A 89 28.06 -7.41 3.78
CA PHE A 89 28.64 -8.33 2.80
C PHE A 89 29.36 -7.58 1.68
N PHE A 90 30.40 -8.22 1.12
CA PHE A 90 31.27 -7.67 0.08
C PHE A 90 31.52 -8.66 -1.06
N ALA A 91 30.74 -9.73 -1.12
CA ALA A 91 30.89 -10.81 -2.09
C ALA A 91 29.52 -11.30 -2.54
N GLU A 92 29.52 -12.04 -3.64
CA GLU A 92 28.38 -12.83 -4.09
C GLU A 92 28.17 -13.99 -3.10
N ASN A 93 26.93 -14.20 -2.63
CA ASN A 93 26.52 -15.33 -1.79
C ASN A 93 27.20 -15.47 -0.39
N PRO A 94 27.18 -14.47 0.51
CA PRO A 94 27.34 -14.70 1.95
C PRO A 94 26.39 -15.78 2.49
N ALA A 95 26.66 -16.24 3.72
CA ALA A 95 25.78 -17.18 4.41
C ALA A 95 24.34 -16.62 4.52
N PRO A 96 23.31 -17.41 4.19
CA PRO A 96 21.94 -16.93 4.15
C PRO A 96 21.37 -16.67 5.54
N THR A 97 20.32 -15.86 5.60
CA THR A 97 19.48 -15.77 6.79
C THR A 97 18.33 -16.75 6.68
N VAL A 98 18.11 -17.52 7.75
CA VAL A 98 16.99 -18.46 7.85
C VAL A 98 16.10 -18.02 9.00
N ILE A 99 14.80 -17.94 8.75
CA ILE A 99 13.77 -17.81 9.78
C ILE A 99 12.98 -19.12 9.75
N SER A 100 12.86 -19.79 10.88
CA SER A 100 12.24 -21.11 11.01
C SER A 100 11.18 -21.13 12.09
N GLU A 101 10.34 -22.18 12.10
CA GLU A 101 9.25 -22.36 13.07
C GLU A 101 8.29 -21.16 13.11
N ILE A 102 8.06 -20.52 11.95
CA ILE A 102 7.17 -19.38 11.80
C ILE A 102 5.74 -19.82 12.20
N PRO A 103 5.10 -19.15 13.18
CA PRO A 103 3.82 -19.58 13.73
C PRO A 103 2.62 -19.27 12.84
N TYR A 104 2.81 -18.48 11.78
CA TYR A 104 1.75 -18.00 10.92
C TYR A 104 1.52 -18.93 9.74
N SER A 105 0.26 -19.29 9.50
CA SER A 105 -0.12 -20.14 8.37
C SER A 105 0.07 -19.43 7.02
N ASN A 106 -0.13 -18.11 7.01
CA ASN A 106 0.01 -17.22 5.87
C ASN A 106 0.69 -15.95 6.37
N TYR A 107 1.74 -15.51 5.67
CA TYR A 107 2.49 -14.33 6.08
C TYR A 107 3.22 -13.70 4.90
N LYS A 108 3.66 -12.46 5.08
CA LYS A 108 4.67 -11.81 4.25
C LYS A 108 5.88 -11.41 5.09
N VAL A 109 7.03 -11.30 4.43
CA VAL A 109 8.28 -10.90 5.07
C VAL A 109 8.75 -9.59 4.46
N VAL A 110 8.88 -8.55 5.28
CA VAL A 110 9.51 -7.28 4.92
C VAL A 110 10.98 -7.36 5.31
N VAL A 111 11.87 -7.10 4.36
CA VAL A 111 13.32 -7.04 4.57
C VAL A 111 13.77 -5.60 4.45
N TYR A 112 14.51 -5.12 5.45
CA TYR A 112 15.07 -3.77 5.45
C TYR A 112 16.47 -3.78 4.83
N LEU A 113 16.58 -3.08 3.70
CA LEU A 113 17.74 -3.04 2.82
C LEU A 113 18.65 -1.85 3.18
N THR A 114 19.96 -2.08 3.17
CA THR A 114 20.98 -1.07 3.48
C THR A 114 22.29 -1.39 2.77
N GLY A 115 23.35 -0.63 3.00
CA GLY A 115 24.67 -0.85 2.41
C GLY A 115 25.56 0.40 2.40
N PHE A 116 26.76 0.28 1.86
CA PHE A 116 27.75 1.37 1.85
C PHE A 116 27.54 2.34 0.68
N ASP A 117 27.99 3.59 0.84
CA ASP A 117 27.84 4.69 -0.14
C ASP A 117 28.45 4.41 -1.54
N GLY A 118 29.29 3.38 -1.65
CA GLY A 118 29.88 2.94 -2.92
C GLY A 118 29.22 1.71 -3.53
N ASN A 119 28.15 1.19 -2.94
CA ASN A 119 27.37 0.10 -3.50
C ASN A 119 26.59 0.59 -4.72
N ASN A 120 26.67 -0.14 -5.83
CA ASN A 120 25.87 0.15 -7.02
C ASN A 120 24.76 -0.88 -7.27
N ALA A 121 24.90 -2.12 -6.78
CA ALA A 121 23.84 -3.12 -6.83
C ALA A 121 24.08 -4.29 -5.85
N SER A 122 23.05 -4.63 -5.10
CA SER A 122 22.94 -5.87 -4.32
C SER A 122 21.70 -6.64 -4.74
N TYR A 123 21.62 -7.92 -4.39
CA TYR A 123 20.43 -8.74 -4.60
C TYR A 123 20.01 -9.47 -3.32
N ILE A 124 18.72 -9.82 -3.26
CA ILE A 124 18.13 -10.70 -2.24
C ILE A 124 17.10 -11.60 -2.89
N THR A 125 17.04 -12.87 -2.47
CA THR A 125 16.14 -13.88 -3.03
C THR A 125 15.74 -14.94 -2.00
N ASP A 126 14.50 -15.41 -2.09
CA ASP A 126 13.99 -16.59 -1.37
C ASP A 126 14.11 -17.89 -2.20
N GLY A 127 14.74 -17.82 -3.38
CA GLY A 127 14.83 -18.89 -4.37
C GLY A 127 13.73 -18.88 -5.44
N THR A 128 12.62 -18.16 -5.22
CA THR A 128 11.52 -18.00 -6.17
C THR A 128 11.49 -16.59 -6.74
N SER A 129 11.53 -15.60 -5.85
CA SER A 129 11.57 -14.17 -6.17
C SER A 129 12.96 -13.63 -5.92
N THR A 130 13.40 -12.67 -6.73
CA THR A 130 14.68 -11.97 -6.56
C THR A 130 14.44 -10.49 -6.72
N TYR A 131 15.05 -9.68 -5.84
CA TYR A 131 15.02 -8.23 -5.92
C TYR A 131 16.43 -7.65 -5.89
N TYR A 132 16.62 -6.55 -6.60
CA TYR A 132 17.87 -5.81 -6.64
C TYR A 132 17.72 -4.42 -6.01
N TRP A 133 18.78 -3.91 -5.39
CA TRP A 133 18.77 -2.54 -4.84
C TRP A 133 20.15 -1.89 -4.82
N ASP A 134 20.15 -0.57 -4.95
CA ASP A 134 21.20 0.34 -4.47
C ASP A 134 20.72 0.90 -3.11
N PRO A 135 21.56 0.95 -2.06
CA PRO A 135 21.21 1.58 -0.79
C PRO A 135 20.71 3.04 -0.95
N LYS A 136 19.51 3.31 -0.43
CA LYS A 136 18.94 4.66 -0.32
C LYS A 136 19.14 5.24 1.08
N ALA A 137 19.49 6.52 1.16
CA ALA A 137 19.45 7.26 2.41
C ALA A 137 18.03 7.28 3.00
N PHE A 138 17.91 7.49 4.31
CA PHE A 138 16.59 7.52 4.94
C PHE A 138 15.71 8.64 4.44
N SER A 139 14.44 8.28 4.35
CA SER A 139 13.32 9.18 4.19
C SER A 139 12.18 8.63 5.06
N LYS A 140 11.28 9.51 5.50
CA LYS A 140 10.02 9.11 6.16
C LYS A 140 9.20 8.16 5.27
N ASP A 141 9.39 8.28 3.95
CA ASP A 141 8.77 7.49 2.91
C ASP A 141 9.76 6.38 2.51
N LEU A 142 9.52 5.16 3.02
CA LEU A 142 10.31 3.99 2.64
C LEU A 142 9.99 3.59 1.21
N THR A 143 11.02 3.32 0.41
CA THR A 143 10.81 2.90 -0.98
C THR A 143 10.97 1.39 -1.12
N LEU A 144 9.93 0.74 -1.65
CA LEU A 144 9.94 -0.67 -2.04
C LEU A 144 10.75 -0.85 -3.32
N THR A 145 11.62 -1.87 -3.35
CA THR A 145 12.18 -2.34 -4.62
C THR A 145 11.19 -3.26 -5.34
N THR A 146 10.92 -2.94 -6.60
CA THR A 146 10.19 -3.81 -7.54
C THR A 146 11.12 -4.36 -8.62
N GLN A 147 12.42 -4.03 -8.57
CA GLN A 147 13.38 -4.41 -9.58
C GLN A 147 13.73 -5.91 -9.46
N ALA A 148 13.12 -6.72 -10.31
CA ALA A 148 13.31 -8.18 -10.33
C ALA A 148 14.39 -8.69 -11.29
N THR A 149 14.91 -7.80 -12.15
CA THR A 149 15.96 -8.11 -13.13
C THR A 149 17.13 -7.14 -12.99
N TYR A 150 18.30 -7.59 -13.40
CA TYR A 150 19.52 -6.81 -13.32
C TYR A 150 20.45 -7.10 -14.49
N GLU A 151 20.94 -6.04 -15.12
CA GLU A 151 21.96 -6.11 -16.15
C GLU A 151 23.34 -5.91 -15.51
N THR A 152 24.25 -6.85 -15.77
CA THR A 152 25.60 -6.86 -15.18
C THR A 152 26.34 -5.54 -15.39
N GLY A 153 26.80 -4.93 -14.29
CA GLY A 153 27.57 -3.69 -14.29
C GLY A 153 26.73 -2.41 -14.28
N THR A 154 25.40 -2.51 -14.28
CA THR A 154 24.50 -1.36 -14.12
C THR A 154 24.31 -1.00 -12.64
N THR A 155 23.65 0.13 -12.38
CA THR A 155 23.27 0.53 -11.02
C THR A 155 21.81 0.16 -10.79
N ALA A 156 21.52 -0.52 -9.69
CA ALA A 156 20.17 -0.87 -9.31
C ALA A 156 19.41 0.35 -8.77
N THR A 157 18.09 0.27 -8.72
CA THR A 157 17.23 1.33 -8.18
C THR A 157 17.47 1.50 -6.69
N LYS A 158 17.50 2.76 -6.23
CA LYS A 158 17.63 3.09 -4.81
C LYS A 158 16.39 2.68 -4.03
N ALA A 159 16.53 1.77 -3.08
CA ALA A 159 15.41 1.27 -2.27
C ALA A 159 15.78 1.05 -0.79
N ASN A 160 14.75 0.90 0.05
CA ASN A 160 14.88 0.68 1.49
C ASN A 160 14.29 -0.66 1.94
N ILE A 161 13.35 -1.23 1.19
CA ILE A 161 12.67 -2.47 1.57
C ILE A 161 12.48 -3.40 0.38
N ALA A 162 12.49 -4.71 0.64
CA ALA A 162 11.97 -5.76 -0.24
C ALA A 162 10.89 -6.54 0.51
N ILE A 163 9.87 -7.04 -0.20
CA ILE A 163 8.78 -7.81 0.39
C ILE A 163 8.72 -9.17 -0.32
N PHE A 164 8.62 -10.24 0.48
CA PHE A 164 8.37 -11.60 0.01
C PHE A 164 6.98 -12.05 0.47
N GLY A 165 6.18 -12.56 -0.48
CA GLY A 165 4.74 -12.81 -0.29
C GLY A 165 3.89 -11.55 -0.46
N SER A 166 2.60 -11.74 -0.70
CA SER A 166 1.58 -10.68 -0.70
C SER A 166 0.29 -11.17 -0.06
N ASP A 167 -0.71 -10.31 0.07
CA ASP A 167 -2.01 -10.68 0.63
C ASP A 167 -2.76 -11.67 -0.31
N GLU A 168 -2.51 -11.60 -1.61
CA GLU A 168 -3.04 -12.50 -2.65
C GLU A 168 -2.20 -13.76 -2.87
N ALA A 169 -0.91 -13.70 -2.55
CA ALA A 169 0.05 -14.80 -2.68
C ALA A 169 0.95 -14.91 -1.44
N PRO A 170 0.40 -15.31 -0.28
CA PRO A 170 1.14 -15.37 0.97
C PRO A 170 2.18 -16.49 0.97
N LEU A 171 3.21 -16.31 1.81
CA LEU A 171 4.12 -17.39 2.17
C LEU A 171 3.43 -18.32 3.16
N THR A 172 3.56 -19.63 2.95
CA THR A 172 2.86 -20.67 3.75
C THR A 172 3.79 -21.68 4.41
N SER A 173 5.07 -21.66 4.06
CA SER A 173 6.09 -22.53 4.67
C SER A 173 6.40 -22.05 6.09
N SER A 174 6.56 -22.97 7.05
CA SER A 174 7.02 -22.61 8.41
C SER A 174 8.48 -22.16 8.48
N SER A 175 9.18 -22.08 7.34
CA SER A 175 10.51 -21.50 7.23
C SER A 175 10.73 -20.78 5.90
N ILE A 176 11.59 -19.76 5.94
CA ILE A 176 12.09 -19.03 4.78
C ILE A 176 13.61 -18.89 4.85
N THR A 177 14.27 -19.08 3.72
CA THR A 177 15.71 -18.86 3.56
C THR A 177 15.94 -17.70 2.60
N LEU A 178 16.53 -16.62 3.10
CA LEU A 178 16.87 -15.44 2.32
C LEU A 178 18.36 -15.44 2.00
N ASN A 179 18.67 -15.60 0.71
CA ASN A 179 20.00 -15.46 0.16
C ASN A 179 20.17 -14.02 -0.34
N PHE A 180 21.33 -13.42 -0.12
CA PHE A 180 21.62 -12.06 -0.57
C PHE A 180 23.10 -11.94 -0.89
N GLY A 181 23.51 -10.88 -1.58
CA GLY A 181 24.90 -10.63 -1.93
C GLY A 181 25.06 -9.43 -2.85
N LEU A 182 26.28 -9.20 -3.34
CA LEU A 182 26.50 -8.24 -4.41
C LEU A 182 25.97 -8.78 -5.73
N ALA A 183 25.32 -7.93 -6.53
CA ALA A 183 24.89 -8.34 -7.87
C ALA A 183 26.13 -8.57 -8.78
N PRO A 184 26.02 -9.37 -9.84
CA PRO A 184 27.15 -9.62 -10.73
C PRO A 184 27.79 -8.34 -11.28
N GLY A 185 29.11 -8.23 -11.14
CA GLY A 185 29.85 -7.05 -11.59
C GLY A 185 29.63 -5.78 -10.74
N ALA A 186 28.90 -5.87 -9.63
CA ALA A 186 28.76 -4.78 -8.67
C ALA A 186 30.01 -4.65 -7.79
N SER A 187 30.20 -3.46 -7.23
CA SER A 187 31.26 -3.12 -6.29
C SER A 187 30.70 -2.30 -5.14
N GLY A 188 31.41 -2.26 -4.01
CA GLY A 188 30.93 -1.62 -2.78
C GLY A 188 30.02 -2.56 -1.98
N GLY A 189 30.22 -2.63 -0.66
CA GLY A 189 29.52 -3.61 0.18
C GLY A 189 28.02 -3.32 0.34
N GLY A 190 27.20 -4.35 0.49
CA GLY A 190 25.77 -4.22 0.82
C GLY A 190 25.48 -4.57 2.27
N GLY A 191 24.23 -4.43 2.69
CA GLY A 191 23.81 -4.89 4.00
C GLY A 191 22.32 -5.17 4.17
N ILE A 192 22.03 -5.98 5.20
CA ILE A 192 20.67 -6.28 5.66
C ILE A 192 20.52 -5.75 7.09
N GLY A 193 19.55 -4.87 7.28
CA GLY A 193 19.30 -4.24 8.57
C GLY A 193 18.45 -5.09 9.50
N GLY A 194 17.47 -5.81 8.97
CA GLY A 194 16.46 -6.48 9.79
C GLY A 194 15.23 -6.91 8.99
N PHE A 195 14.23 -7.42 9.72
CA PHE A 195 13.09 -8.12 9.15
C PHE A 195 11.82 -7.82 9.93
N GLN A 196 10.68 -7.84 9.26
CA GLN A 196 9.38 -8.05 9.88
C GLN A 196 8.70 -9.26 9.23
N ILE A 197 8.11 -10.11 10.08
CA ILE A 197 7.22 -11.20 9.67
C ILE A 197 5.83 -10.75 10.05
N ILE A 198 4.96 -10.63 9.06
CA ILE A 198 3.61 -10.09 9.24
C ILE A 198 2.65 -11.20 8.87
N GLU A 199 1.90 -11.68 9.85
CA GLU A 199 0.79 -12.58 9.65
C GLU A 199 -0.19 -11.97 8.65
N ILE A 200 -0.55 -12.72 7.63
CA ILE A 200 -1.64 -12.38 6.73
C ILE A 200 -2.83 -13.17 7.25
N PRO A 201 -3.85 -12.49 7.81
CA PRO A 201 -5.06 -13.16 8.24
C PRO A 201 -5.63 -13.92 7.05
N THR A 202 -5.81 -15.22 7.19
CA THR A 202 -6.47 -15.97 6.14
C THR A 202 -7.93 -15.59 6.09
N SER A 203 -8.49 -15.59 4.88
CA SER A 203 -9.94 -15.66 4.67
C SER A 203 -10.58 -16.92 5.30
N ASP A 204 -9.78 -17.85 5.80
CA ASP A 204 -10.19 -19.11 6.42
C ASP A 204 -10.33 -19.04 7.95
N GLU A 205 -10.01 -17.91 8.61
CA GLU A 205 -10.61 -17.67 9.92
C GLU A 205 -12.12 -17.49 9.71
N LEU A 206 -12.87 -18.56 9.97
CA LEU A 206 -14.33 -18.54 9.91
C LEU A 206 -14.83 -17.31 10.67
N LEU A 207 -15.66 -16.50 10.01
CA LEU A 207 -16.40 -15.42 10.64
C LEU A 207 -17.21 -16.01 11.80
N GLU A 208 -16.73 -15.83 13.02
CA GLU A 208 -17.25 -16.45 14.23
C GLU A 208 -18.11 -15.44 15.00
N LEU A 209 -19.42 -15.61 14.92
CA LEU A 209 -20.36 -14.82 15.71
C LEU A 209 -20.57 -15.46 17.09
N THR A 210 -20.17 -14.74 18.14
CA THR A 210 -20.52 -15.03 19.52
C THR A 210 -21.74 -14.22 19.94
N LEU A 211 -22.67 -14.86 20.66
CA LEU A 211 -23.85 -14.20 21.23
C LEU A 211 -23.92 -14.45 22.74
N VAL A 212 -24.13 -13.38 23.51
CA VAL A 212 -24.33 -13.41 24.97
C VAL A 212 -25.66 -12.74 25.31
N GLY A 213 -26.47 -13.37 26.15
CA GLY A 213 -27.74 -12.77 26.61
C GLY A 213 -27.50 -11.55 27.52
N ASN A 214 -28.22 -10.46 27.26
CA ASN A 214 -28.20 -9.22 28.01
C ASN A 214 -29.65 -8.77 28.32
N GLY A 215 -30.25 -9.37 29.36
CA GLY A 215 -31.67 -9.19 29.67
C GLY A 215 -32.55 -9.80 28.56
N ASP A 216 -33.45 -8.99 28.00
CA ASP A 216 -34.29 -9.37 26.85
C ASP A 216 -33.57 -9.23 25.48
N ASN A 217 -32.35 -8.69 25.50
CA ASN A 217 -31.52 -8.39 24.34
C ASN A 217 -30.25 -9.27 24.33
N TYR A 218 -29.37 -9.03 23.36
CA TYR A 218 -28.11 -9.76 23.18
C TYR A 218 -26.94 -8.81 22.96
N ASP A 219 -25.78 -9.19 23.47
CA ASP A 219 -24.50 -8.63 23.09
C ASP A 219 -23.83 -9.60 22.10
N LEU A 220 -23.45 -9.11 20.93
CA LEU A 220 -22.87 -9.86 19.83
C LEU A 220 -21.43 -9.42 19.63
N SER A 221 -20.54 -10.36 19.34
CA SER A 221 -19.17 -10.07 18.92
C SER A 221 -18.71 -11.01 17.83
N TRP A 222 -17.87 -10.51 16.93
CA TRP A 222 -17.27 -11.32 15.86
C TRP A 222 -15.85 -10.85 15.55
N ASN A 223 -15.03 -11.73 14.97
CA ASN A 223 -13.70 -11.39 14.49
C ASN A 223 -13.80 -10.36 13.34
N SER A 224 -12.97 -9.33 13.43
CA SER A 224 -12.99 -8.18 12.53
C SER A 224 -11.68 -8.08 11.75
N ARG A 225 -11.78 -7.75 10.47
CA ARG A 225 -10.65 -7.65 9.53
C ARG A 225 -10.60 -6.25 8.94
N THR A 226 -9.44 -5.62 9.01
CA THR A 226 -9.19 -4.34 8.34
C THR A 226 -9.56 -4.45 6.86
N GLY A 227 -10.21 -3.41 6.33
CA GLY A 227 -10.71 -3.42 4.95
C GLY A 227 -12.07 -4.08 4.77
N MET A 228 -12.67 -4.70 5.80
CA MET A 228 -14.01 -5.29 5.72
C MET A 228 -15.10 -4.42 6.35
N VAL A 229 -16.33 -4.66 5.91
CA VAL A 229 -17.58 -4.19 6.54
C VAL A 229 -18.49 -5.38 6.83
N TYR A 230 -19.40 -5.18 7.79
CA TYR A 230 -20.23 -6.24 8.32
C TYR A 230 -21.71 -5.84 8.34
N ASP A 231 -22.59 -6.76 7.96
CA ASP A 231 -24.03 -6.65 8.16
C ASP A 231 -24.49 -7.69 9.19
N LEU A 232 -25.29 -7.26 10.16
CA LEU A 232 -26.02 -8.18 11.03
C LEU A 232 -27.37 -8.52 10.38
N LEU A 233 -27.50 -9.73 9.88
CA LEU A 233 -28.73 -10.27 9.29
C LEU A 233 -29.53 -11.03 10.34
N SER A 234 -30.85 -11.08 10.21
CA SER A 234 -31.68 -11.86 11.13
C SER A 234 -32.94 -12.47 10.52
N SER A 235 -33.42 -13.58 11.09
CA SER A 235 -34.67 -14.25 10.69
C SER A 235 -35.37 -14.88 11.90
N ALA A 236 -36.71 -14.95 11.86
CA ALA A 236 -37.50 -15.62 12.89
C ALA A 236 -37.46 -17.16 12.77
N ASP A 237 -37.07 -17.68 11.59
CA ASP A 237 -36.96 -19.10 11.30
C ASP A 237 -35.75 -19.44 10.42
N LEU A 238 -35.44 -20.74 10.33
CA LEU A 238 -34.34 -21.28 9.53
C LEU A 238 -34.82 -21.94 8.22
N SER A 239 -36.04 -21.65 7.78
CA SER A 239 -36.62 -22.32 6.59
C SER A 239 -35.99 -21.85 5.28
N ASN A 240 -35.41 -20.65 5.27
CA ASN A 240 -34.71 -20.04 4.13
C ASN A 240 -33.20 -20.16 4.30
N LEU A 241 -32.67 -21.38 4.16
CA LEU A 241 -31.25 -21.65 4.03
C LEU A 241 -30.90 -21.97 2.56
N PRO A 242 -29.82 -21.41 2.00
CA PRO A 242 -28.79 -20.58 2.65
C PRO A 242 -29.29 -19.16 2.98
N THR A 243 -28.62 -18.50 3.92
CA THR A 243 -29.01 -17.20 4.49
C THR A 243 -28.85 -16.00 3.55
N SER A 244 -28.60 -16.22 2.25
CA SER A 244 -28.37 -15.17 1.25
C SER A 244 -29.56 -14.21 1.09
N ASN A 245 -30.76 -14.63 1.50
CA ASN A 245 -31.99 -13.85 1.40
C ASN A 245 -32.44 -13.26 2.74
N TRP A 246 -31.60 -13.33 3.79
CA TRP A 246 -31.92 -12.70 5.07
C TRP A 246 -31.67 -11.20 4.97
N ASN A 247 -32.60 -10.42 5.51
CA ASN A 247 -32.49 -8.96 5.55
C ASN A 247 -31.64 -8.52 6.75
N PRO A 248 -31.06 -7.31 6.68
CA PRO A 248 -30.49 -6.67 7.85
C PRO A 248 -31.47 -6.66 9.03
N HIS A 249 -30.93 -6.89 10.22
CA HIS A 249 -31.70 -6.92 11.45
C HIS A 249 -32.38 -5.56 11.68
N LEU A 250 -33.69 -5.58 11.98
CA LEU A 250 -34.49 -4.39 12.22
C LEU A 250 -34.40 -3.31 11.12
N GLU A 251 -34.30 -3.72 9.86
CA GLU A 251 -34.49 -2.82 8.72
C GLU A 251 -35.78 -1.98 8.93
N PRO A 252 -35.73 -0.64 8.80
CA PRO A 252 -34.75 0.17 8.09
C PRO A 252 -33.59 0.74 8.94
N LEU A 253 -33.33 0.24 10.15
CA LEU A 253 -32.20 0.71 10.95
C LEU A 253 -30.86 0.37 10.28
N THR A 254 -30.09 1.40 9.94
CA THR A 254 -28.79 1.24 9.26
C THR A 254 -27.64 0.89 10.20
N VAL A 255 -27.83 0.96 11.52
CA VAL A 255 -26.81 0.62 12.52
C VAL A 255 -26.37 -0.85 12.46
N TYR A 256 -27.17 -1.70 11.82
CA TYR A 256 -26.91 -3.13 11.63
C TYR A 256 -26.40 -3.46 10.22
N SER A 257 -26.03 -2.44 9.43
CA SER A 257 -25.52 -2.60 8.07
C SER A 257 -24.26 -1.78 7.84
N GLY A 258 -23.34 -2.29 7.03
CA GLY A 258 -22.09 -1.60 6.69
C GLY A 258 -21.25 -1.24 7.92
N ILE A 259 -21.31 -2.06 8.97
CA ILE A 259 -20.58 -1.85 10.22
C ILE A 259 -19.09 -1.95 9.89
N PRO A 260 -18.30 -0.89 10.09
CA PRO A 260 -16.88 -0.91 9.74
C PRO A 260 -16.14 -1.90 10.64
N ALA A 261 -15.05 -2.45 10.12
CA ALA A 261 -14.08 -3.14 10.95
C ALA A 261 -13.66 -2.26 12.14
N SER A 262 -13.55 -2.85 13.32
CA SER A 262 -13.28 -2.08 14.55
C SER A 262 -11.85 -1.57 14.65
N GLY A 263 -10.95 -2.07 13.80
CA GLY A 263 -9.50 -1.86 13.92
C GLY A 263 -8.86 -2.59 15.10
N THR A 264 -9.66 -3.21 15.98
CA THR A 264 -9.17 -3.93 17.18
C THR A 264 -9.20 -5.45 17.00
N GLY A 265 -9.51 -5.95 15.81
CA GLY A 265 -9.67 -7.38 15.53
C GLY A 265 -10.99 -7.99 16.02
N THR A 266 -11.87 -7.22 16.66
CA THR A 266 -13.18 -7.70 17.14
C THR A 266 -14.22 -6.59 17.09
N ASN A 267 -15.32 -6.81 16.37
CA ASN A 267 -16.48 -5.94 16.43
C ASN A 267 -17.40 -6.37 17.58
N VAL A 268 -18.09 -5.39 18.17
CA VAL A 268 -19.08 -5.63 19.23
C VAL A 268 -20.33 -4.81 18.94
N LEU A 269 -21.50 -5.45 19.02
CA LEU A 269 -22.80 -4.80 19.12
C LEU A 269 -23.41 -5.14 20.47
N THR A 270 -23.80 -4.13 21.24
CA THR A 270 -24.44 -4.34 22.54
C THR A 270 -25.93 -4.04 22.45
N ASN A 271 -26.70 -4.68 23.34
CA ASN A 271 -28.12 -4.41 23.50
C ASN A 271 -28.94 -4.59 22.19
N VAL A 272 -28.59 -5.60 21.39
CA VAL A 272 -29.27 -5.97 20.14
C VAL A 272 -30.61 -6.64 20.47
N PRO A 273 -31.76 -6.12 19.98
CA PRO A 273 -33.06 -6.67 20.31
C PRO A 273 -33.29 -8.05 19.68
N SER A 274 -34.06 -8.90 20.37
CA SER A 274 -34.55 -10.17 19.82
C SER A 274 -35.71 -10.01 18.83
N ASP A 275 -36.33 -8.83 18.80
CA ASP A 275 -37.50 -8.43 17.99
C ASP A 275 -38.61 -9.51 17.87
N GLY A 276 -38.76 -10.34 18.90
CA GLY A 276 -39.74 -11.44 18.91
C GLY A 276 -39.36 -12.58 19.87
N PRO A 277 -40.20 -13.62 19.96
CA PRO A 277 -39.99 -14.74 20.88
C PRO A 277 -38.83 -15.66 20.47
N ARG A 278 -38.37 -15.57 19.21
CA ARG A 278 -37.24 -16.32 18.67
C ARG A 278 -36.64 -15.55 17.51
N ARG A 279 -35.32 -15.45 17.51
CA ARG A 279 -34.53 -14.80 16.45
C ARG A 279 -33.25 -15.57 16.22
N PHE A 280 -32.85 -15.66 14.96
CA PHE A 280 -31.57 -16.17 14.51
C PHE A 280 -30.78 -15.03 13.89
N PHE A 281 -29.48 -15.00 14.15
CA PHE A 281 -28.57 -13.97 13.68
C PHE A 281 -27.45 -14.58 12.85
N VAL A 282 -27.04 -13.84 11.82
CA VAL A 282 -25.86 -14.12 11.02
C VAL A 282 -25.12 -12.81 10.80
N VAL A 283 -23.80 -12.82 10.92
CA VAL A 283 -22.98 -11.71 10.40
C VAL A 283 -22.60 -12.07 8.97
N ARG A 284 -22.80 -11.14 8.05
CA ARG A 284 -22.25 -11.20 6.70
C ARG A 284 -21.09 -10.23 6.64
N GLU A 285 -19.96 -10.71 6.16
CA GLU A 285 -18.78 -9.90 5.90
C GLU A 285 -18.68 -9.61 4.41
N SER A 286 -18.20 -8.43 4.05
CA SER A 286 -17.95 -8.00 2.67
C SER A 286 -16.80 -7.01 2.66
N GLU A 287 -16.07 -6.94 1.55
CA GLU A 287 -15.05 -5.91 1.36
C GLU A 287 -15.66 -4.52 1.57
N ALA A 288 -14.97 -3.65 2.29
CA ALA A 288 -15.37 -2.27 2.40
C ALA A 288 -15.42 -1.67 0.99
N PRO A 289 -16.51 -0.98 0.63
CA PRO A 289 -16.58 -0.33 -0.67
C PRO A 289 -15.42 0.66 -0.78
N GLN A 290 -14.62 0.51 -1.82
CA GLN A 290 -13.51 1.42 -2.09
C GLN A 290 -14.09 2.80 -2.46
N PRO A 291 -13.60 3.91 -1.86
CA PRO A 291 -14.14 5.25 -2.07
C PRO A 291 -14.24 5.65 -3.56
N LEU A 292 -13.23 5.28 -4.34
CA LEU A 292 -13.29 5.28 -5.81
C LEU A 292 -12.86 3.89 -6.29
N PRO A 293 -13.80 3.05 -6.75
CA PRO A 293 -13.47 1.79 -7.41
C PRO A 293 -12.58 2.02 -8.64
N LEU A 294 -11.92 0.96 -9.11
CA LEU A 294 -11.10 1.03 -10.32
C LEU A 294 -11.90 1.59 -11.50
N GLU A 295 -11.40 2.69 -12.05
CA GLU A 295 -11.83 3.29 -13.31
C GLU A 295 -10.74 3.09 -14.36
N ASP A 296 -11.04 2.24 -15.34
CA ASP A 296 -10.16 1.87 -16.47
C ASP A 296 -10.55 2.58 -17.79
N PHE A 297 -11.57 3.44 -17.76
CA PHE A 297 -12.05 4.21 -18.91
C PHE A 297 -12.53 3.36 -20.10
N ASP A 298 -12.78 2.06 -19.90
CA ASP A 298 -13.06 1.10 -20.98
C ASP A 298 -14.53 0.98 -21.39
N ALA A 299 -15.36 1.96 -21.00
CA ALA A 299 -16.75 2.03 -21.42
C ALA A 299 -16.87 1.99 -22.96
N MET A 300 -17.85 1.24 -23.46
CA MET A 300 -18.12 1.09 -24.90
C MET A 300 -19.53 1.60 -25.23
N PRO A 301 -19.68 2.67 -26.05
CA PRO A 301 -18.62 3.45 -26.71
C PRO A 301 -17.80 4.31 -25.71
N PRO A 302 -16.55 4.70 -26.07
CA PRO A 302 -15.71 5.53 -25.21
C PRO A 302 -16.42 6.81 -24.81
N SER A 303 -16.49 7.08 -23.52
CA SER A 303 -17.14 8.26 -22.96
C SER A 303 -16.57 8.55 -21.58
N LEU A 304 -16.71 9.81 -21.13
CA LEU A 304 -16.37 10.17 -19.76
C LEU A 304 -17.23 9.34 -18.79
N PRO A 305 -16.64 8.70 -17.77
CA PRO A 305 -17.40 7.93 -16.81
C PRO A 305 -18.33 8.84 -15.99
N ALA A 306 -19.35 8.25 -15.39
CA ALA A 306 -20.38 9.01 -14.68
C ALA A 306 -19.76 9.86 -13.54
N GLY A 307 -20.09 11.16 -13.52
CA GLY A 307 -19.62 12.11 -12.51
C GLY A 307 -18.23 12.70 -12.76
N TRP A 308 -17.46 12.15 -13.71
CA TRP A 308 -16.22 12.80 -14.15
C TRP A 308 -16.55 14.05 -14.98
N THR A 309 -15.77 15.11 -14.77
CA THR A 309 -15.98 16.40 -15.45
C THR A 309 -14.68 16.94 -16.03
N VAL A 310 -14.80 17.72 -17.10
CA VAL A 310 -13.66 18.34 -17.78
C VAL A 310 -13.82 19.86 -17.73
N ARG A 311 -12.72 20.54 -17.41
CA ARG A 311 -12.56 21.99 -17.53
C ARG A 311 -11.51 22.26 -18.60
N ASP A 312 -11.80 23.17 -19.53
CA ASP A 312 -10.82 23.66 -20.51
C ASP A 312 -10.81 25.20 -20.50
N SER A 313 -9.62 25.76 -20.65
CA SER A 313 -9.33 27.18 -20.90
C SER A 313 -9.92 27.74 -22.20
N GLY A 314 -10.31 26.88 -23.15
CA GLY A 314 -10.89 27.26 -24.44
C GLY A 314 -9.90 27.31 -25.59
N ASN A 315 -8.64 26.90 -25.37
CA ASN A 315 -7.57 26.90 -26.38
C ASN A 315 -7.56 25.63 -27.25
N GLY A 316 -8.46 24.68 -26.99
CA GLY A 316 -8.73 23.54 -27.87
C GLY A 316 -8.07 22.23 -27.46
N THR A 317 -7.34 22.19 -26.34
CA THR A 317 -6.96 20.93 -25.68
C THR A 317 -7.98 20.57 -24.61
N MET A 318 -8.55 19.38 -24.72
CA MET A 318 -9.47 18.85 -23.72
C MET A 318 -9.08 17.43 -23.32
N TRP A 319 -9.37 17.08 -22.07
CA TRP A 319 -9.36 15.69 -21.64
C TRP A 319 -10.45 14.91 -22.38
N GLN A 320 -10.08 13.77 -22.94
CA GLN A 320 -10.93 12.89 -23.72
C GLN A 320 -10.68 11.44 -23.32
N VAL A 321 -11.71 10.60 -23.45
CA VAL A 321 -11.61 9.15 -23.24
C VAL A 321 -11.66 8.44 -24.60
N GLY A 322 -10.74 7.51 -24.81
CA GLY A 322 -10.68 6.70 -26.02
C GLY A 322 -9.38 5.93 -26.17
N THR A 323 -9.24 5.23 -27.30
CA THR A 323 -7.98 4.58 -27.67
C THR A 323 -6.93 5.64 -28.03
N PRO A 324 -5.75 5.65 -27.38
CA PRO A 324 -4.65 6.52 -27.74
C PRO A 324 -4.22 6.28 -29.20
N THR A 325 -4.29 7.33 -30.02
CA THR A 325 -3.97 7.24 -31.45
C THR A 325 -3.19 8.44 -31.98
N GLY A 326 -2.92 9.44 -31.13
CA GLY A 326 -2.17 10.62 -31.48
C GLY A 326 -0.70 10.34 -31.80
N GLU A 327 -0.09 11.22 -32.59
CA GLU A 327 1.37 11.33 -32.64
C GLU A 327 1.88 11.59 -31.21
N ASN A 328 2.98 10.94 -30.79
CA ASN A 328 3.52 11.04 -29.42
C ASN A 328 2.61 10.53 -28.28
N SER A 329 1.46 9.92 -28.59
CA SER A 329 0.61 9.25 -27.60
C SER A 329 1.19 7.89 -27.19
N PRO A 330 0.78 7.28 -26.06
CA PRO A 330 1.20 5.93 -25.73
C PRO A 330 0.71 4.95 -26.82
N PRO A 331 1.47 3.88 -27.14
CA PRO A 331 1.09 2.95 -28.21
C PRO A 331 -0.25 2.24 -28.00
N THR A 332 -0.65 2.06 -26.74
CA THR A 332 -1.93 1.50 -26.29
C THR A 332 -2.33 2.14 -24.96
N ALA A 333 -3.57 1.94 -24.53
CA ALA A 333 -3.97 2.14 -23.14
C ALA A 333 -3.13 1.26 -22.18
N ALA A 334 -3.14 1.58 -20.88
CA ALA A 334 -2.37 0.87 -19.87
C ALA A 334 -3.02 -0.48 -19.54
N SER A 335 -4.35 -0.48 -19.48
CA SER A 335 -5.21 -1.66 -19.48
C SER A 335 -6.27 -1.55 -20.59
N GLY A 336 -6.89 -2.69 -20.91
CA GLY A 336 -7.87 -2.85 -22.00
C GLY A 336 -7.65 -2.01 -23.27
N GLN A 337 -8.62 -1.20 -23.67
CA GLN A 337 -8.65 -0.54 -24.98
C GLN A 337 -8.60 1.00 -24.94
N ASN A 338 -9.14 1.62 -23.89
CA ASN A 338 -9.28 3.06 -23.77
C ASN A 338 -8.50 3.59 -22.57
N SER A 339 -8.15 4.86 -22.60
CA SER A 339 -7.62 5.60 -21.45
C SER A 339 -8.16 7.03 -21.48
N ALA A 340 -7.82 7.86 -20.51
CA ALA A 340 -8.07 9.30 -20.56
C ALA A 340 -6.78 10.06 -20.89
N GLY A 341 -6.87 11.07 -21.75
CA GLY A 341 -5.71 11.88 -22.11
C GLY A 341 -6.06 13.26 -22.67
N THR A 342 -5.10 14.18 -22.59
CA THR A 342 -5.20 15.52 -23.20
C THR A 342 -5.09 15.39 -24.72
N ASN A 343 -6.20 15.57 -25.44
CA ASN A 343 -6.32 15.31 -26.88
C ASN A 343 -5.95 13.88 -27.28
N ILE A 344 -6.72 12.88 -26.86
CA ILE A 344 -6.40 11.44 -27.01
C ILE A 344 -5.99 10.96 -28.44
N ALA A 345 -6.39 11.69 -29.47
CA ALA A 345 -6.09 11.42 -30.88
C ALA A 345 -5.06 12.38 -31.52
N GLY A 346 -4.32 13.18 -30.74
CA GLY A 346 -3.33 14.13 -31.25
C GLY A 346 -2.47 14.76 -30.15
N ASN A 347 -1.64 15.74 -30.55
CA ASN A 347 -0.88 16.53 -29.58
C ASN A 347 -1.79 17.54 -28.85
N TYR A 348 -1.35 18.01 -27.67
CA TYR A 348 -1.95 19.19 -27.05
C TYR A 348 -1.66 20.46 -27.86
N LEU A 349 -2.26 21.58 -27.45
CA LEU A 349 -2.09 22.91 -28.03
C LEU A 349 -1.42 23.84 -27.01
N ASP A 350 -0.81 24.90 -27.52
CA ASP A 350 -0.14 25.94 -26.75
C ASP A 350 -1.13 26.74 -25.87
N GLY A 351 -0.61 27.26 -24.76
CA GLY A 351 -1.32 28.09 -23.80
C GLY A 351 -2.47 27.38 -23.08
N THR A 352 -2.50 26.05 -23.04
CA THR A 352 -3.63 25.32 -22.48
C THR A 352 -3.64 25.32 -20.97
N ASP A 353 -4.83 25.30 -20.38
CA ASP A 353 -5.06 24.96 -18.98
C ASP A 353 -6.34 24.12 -18.89
N THR A 354 -6.15 22.81 -18.79
CA THR A 354 -7.22 21.82 -18.86
C THR A 354 -7.16 20.88 -17.67
N ALA A 355 -8.31 20.39 -17.21
CA ALA A 355 -8.39 19.49 -16.07
C ALA A 355 -9.48 18.43 -16.27
N LEU A 356 -9.19 17.21 -15.83
CA LEU A 356 -10.15 16.14 -15.62
C LEU A 356 -10.33 15.95 -14.12
N THR A 357 -11.57 16.01 -13.66
CA THR A 357 -11.92 15.92 -12.23
C THR A 357 -12.83 14.71 -12.00
N SER A 358 -12.51 13.91 -10.99
CA SER A 358 -13.31 12.75 -10.59
C SER A 358 -14.68 13.15 -10.02
N PRO A 359 -15.59 12.17 -9.85
CA PRO A 359 -16.74 12.34 -8.96
C PRO A 359 -16.29 12.65 -7.52
N GLU A 360 -17.25 13.02 -6.68
CA GLU A 360 -17.04 13.10 -5.24
C GLU A 360 -16.72 11.74 -4.63
N ILE A 361 -15.70 11.70 -3.78
CA ILE A 361 -15.17 10.52 -3.13
C ILE A 361 -15.28 10.73 -1.62
N ILE A 362 -16.07 9.89 -0.95
CA ILE A 362 -16.29 9.99 0.49
C ILE A 362 -15.24 9.14 1.20
N ILE A 363 -14.37 9.76 1.99
CA ILE A 363 -13.42 9.04 2.84
C ILE A 363 -14.07 8.83 4.21
N PRO A 364 -14.21 7.58 4.67
CA PRO A 364 -14.79 7.33 5.98
C PRO A 364 -13.98 7.98 7.12
N PRO A 365 -14.61 8.28 8.27
CA PRO A 365 -13.89 8.77 9.44
C PRO A 365 -12.76 7.83 9.87
N GLU A 366 -11.68 8.41 10.40
CA GLU A 366 -10.52 7.70 10.95
C GLU A 366 -9.77 6.75 9.98
N ARG A 367 -10.00 6.86 8.68
CA ARG A 367 -9.34 6.02 7.66
C ARG A 367 -8.30 6.81 6.86
N ASP A 368 -7.13 6.20 6.67
CA ASP A 368 -6.22 6.56 5.58
C ASP A 368 -6.84 6.14 4.25
N ALA A 369 -6.35 6.71 3.15
CA ALA A 369 -6.65 6.27 1.80
C ALA A 369 -5.40 6.27 0.91
N LEU A 370 -5.47 5.58 -0.22
CA LEU A 370 -4.40 5.52 -1.20
C LEU A 370 -4.97 5.80 -2.58
N LEU A 371 -4.54 6.90 -3.22
CA LEU A 371 -4.73 7.09 -4.64
C LEU A 371 -3.72 6.23 -5.40
N SER A 372 -4.18 5.42 -6.34
CA SER A 372 -3.35 4.69 -7.31
C SER A 372 -3.86 4.94 -8.73
N PHE A 373 -2.94 5.10 -9.69
CA PHE A 373 -3.25 5.24 -11.11
C PHE A 373 -2.02 4.92 -11.96
N ARG A 374 -2.21 4.68 -13.25
CA ARG A 374 -1.13 4.60 -14.24
C ARG A 374 -1.07 5.89 -15.04
N GLN A 375 0.13 6.35 -15.36
CA GLN A 375 0.33 7.53 -16.22
C GLN A 375 1.29 7.28 -17.38
N PHE A 376 1.07 8.02 -18.47
CA PHE A 376 2.02 8.25 -19.54
C PHE A 376 2.09 9.75 -19.82
N ILE A 377 3.29 10.26 -20.11
CA ILE A 377 3.52 11.67 -20.40
C ILE A 377 4.43 11.85 -21.61
N ASP A 378 4.14 12.86 -22.41
CA ASP A 378 5.06 13.41 -23.40
C ASP A 378 4.82 14.91 -23.51
N THR A 379 5.68 15.71 -22.88
CA THR A 379 5.46 17.15 -22.63
C THR A 379 6.74 17.93 -22.90
N ASP A 380 6.63 19.24 -23.15
CA ASP A 380 7.80 20.05 -23.45
C ASP A 380 8.68 20.29 -22.21
N LEU A 381 9.92 19.80 -22.28
CA LEU A 381 10.93 19.95 -21.23
C LEU A 381 11.73 21.23 -21.43
N ALA A 382 11.11 22.38 -21.14
CA ALA A 382 11.79 23.66 -21.16
C ALA A 382 12.51 23.97 -19.83
N LEU A 383 13.71 24.57 -19.91
CA LEU A 383 14.43 25.05 -18.70
C LEU A 383 13.74 26.24 -18.02
N ILE A 384 12.89 26.95 -18.75
CA ILE A 384 12.13 28.11 -18.28
C ILE A 384 10.72 27.92 -18.83
N ASP A 385 9.73 27.92 -17.93
CA ASP A 385 8.30 27.80 -18.25
C ASP A 385 7.93 26.48 -18.96
N PRO A 386 8.21 25.30 -18.36
CA PRO A 386 7.85 24.01 -18.95
C PRO A 386 6.35 23.74 -18.94
N ASP A 387 5.95 22.74 -19.72
CA ASP A 387 4.59 22.23 -19.73
C ASP A 387 4.41 21.19 -18.62
N LEU A 388 3.41 21.41 -17.76
CA LEU A 388 3.29 20.71 -16.49
C LEU A 388 1.95 20.01 -16.30
N GLY A 389 2.03 18.74 -15.96
CA GLY A 389 0.97 17.98 -15.32
C GLY A 389 0.97 18.14 -13.80
N PHE A 390 -0.22 18.04 -13.21
CA PHE A 390 -0.45 18.03 -11.77
C PHE A 390 -1.55 17.02 -11.44
N VAL A 391 -1.39 16.33 -10.31
CA VAL A 391 -2.48 15.58 -9.66
C VAL A 391 -2.74 16.20 -8.31
N ARG A 392 -3.96 16.68 -8.08
CA ARG A 392 -4.33 17.44 -6.88
C ARG A 392 -5.54 16.79 -6.21
N ILE A 393 -5.53 16.76 -4.88
CA ILE A 393 -6.69 16.36 -4.09
C ILE A 393 -7.44 17.62 -3.70
N LEU A 394 -8.70 17.74 -4.14
CA LEU A 394 -9.56 18.88 -3.84
C LEU A 394 -10.50 18.53 -2.70
N ASP A 395 -10.76 19.50 -1.83
CA ASP A 395 -11.90 19.48 -0.91
C ASP A 395 -13.18 19.72 -1.72
N ALA A 396 -14.11 18.76 -1.70
CA ALA A 396 -15.31 18.82 -2.54
C ALA A 396 -16.26 19.96 -2.18
N ASP A 397 -16.20 20.49 -0.95
CA ASP A 397 -17.10 21.54 -0.48
C ASP A 397 -16.80 22.90 -1.14
N ASN A 398 -15.55 23.11 -1.56
CA ASN A 398 -15.08 24.41 -2.04
C ASN A 398 -14.17 24.34 -3.27
N ASP A 399 -13.90 23.13 -3.79
CA ASP A 399 -13.03 22.85 -4.93
C ASP A 399 -11.61 23.43 -4.77
N THR A 400 -11.12 23.57 -3.53
CA THR A 400 -9.75 24.02 -3.26
C THR A 400 -8.81 22.85 -3.01
N PRO A 401 -7.55 22.90 -3.51
CA PRO A 401 -6.57 21.87 -3.22
C PRO A 401 -6.28 21.77 -1.72
N ILE A 402 -6.32 20.54 -1.19
CA ILE A 402 -5.86 20.24 0.16
C ILE A 402 -4.34 20.32 0.17
N ALA A 403 -3.80 21.22 1.00
CA ALA A 403 -2.37 21.49 1.06
C ALA A 403 -1.59 20.19 1.31
N SER A 404 -0.43 20.03 0.64
CA SER A 404 0.47 18.87 0.70
C SER A 404 -0.03 17.55 0.08
N LEU A 405 -1.25 17.52 -0.45
CA LEU A 405 -1.79 16.36 -1.18
C LEU A 405 -1.78 16.61 -2.69
N GLU A 406 -0.58 16.60 -3.28
CA GLU A 406 -0.39 16.73 -4.72
C GLU A 406 0.82 15.95 -5.24
N ILE A 407 0.74 15.55 -6.50
CA ILE A 407 1.90 15.19 -7.33
C ILE A 407 2.10 16.35 -8.31
N SER A 408 3.18 17.09 -8.14
CA SER A 408 3.49 18.29 -8.92
C SER A 408 4.62 18.04 -9.92
N SER A 409 4.79 18.97 -10.87
CA SER A 409 5.93 18.98 -11.80
C SER A 409 6.03 17.70 -12.63
N ILE A 410 4.89 17.21 -13.11
CA ILE A 410 4.85 16.05 -14.00
C ILE A 410 5.19 16.56 -15.41
N GLU A 411 6.41 16.29 -15.86
CA GLU A 411 6.94 16.76 -17.13
C GLU A 411 7.90 15.74 -17.74
N GLY A 412 8.16 15.86 -19.05
CA GLY A 412 9.02 14.97 -19.81
C GLY A 412 8.33 14.00 -20.74
N SER A 413 9.17 13.14 -21.30
CA SER A 413 8.79 12.05 -22.21
C SER A 413 8.98 10.71 -21.52
N ALA A 414 7.91 9.93 -21.40
CA ALA A 414 7.95 8.58 -20.86
C ALA A 414 8.20 7.54 -21.96
N ALA A 415 8.96 6.49 -21.64
CA ALA A 415 9.14 5.35 -22.56
C ALA A 415 7.90 4.41 -22.59
N GLY A 416 6.99 4.56 -21.64
CA GLY A 416 5.80 3.74 -21.46
C GLY A 416 5.03 4.15 -20.20
N TRP A 417 3.94 3.44 -19.92
CA TRP A 417 3.13 3.66 -18.73
C TRP A 417 3.92 3.40 -17.44
N SER A 418 3.63 4.16 -16.39
CA SER A 418 4.22 4.03 -15.06
C SER A 418 3.16 4.07 -13.97
N ASP A 419 3.33 3.24 -12.94
CA ASP A 419 2.46 3.23 -11.77
C ASP A 419 2.76 4.42 -10.87
N GLN A 420 1.70 5.11 -10.44
CA GLN A 420 1.76 6.26 -9.55
C GLN A 420 0.90 6.00 -8.33
N SER A 421 1.32 6.55 -7.19
CA SER A 421 0.53 6.51 -5.97
C SER A 421 0.74 7.74 -5.11
N LEU A 422 -0.30 8.11 -4.38
CA LEU A 422 -0.28 9.18 -3.38
C LEU A 422 -1.01 8.71 -2.13
N ALA A 423 -0.28 8.59 -1.03
CA ALA A 423 -0.88 8.33 0.27
C ALA A 423 -1.72 9.54 0.72
N LEU A 424 -2.92 9.27 1.21
CA LEU A 424 -3.88 10.25 1.72
C LEU A 424 -4.07 9.99 3.23
N PRO A 425 -3.27 10.64 4.10
CA PRO A 425 -3.31 10.36 5.52
C PRO A 425 -4.65 10.76 6.14
N ALA A 426 -5.15 9.96 7.08
CA ALA A 426 -6.39 10.17 7.80
C ALA A 426 -6.48 11.57 8.42
N GLY A 427 -5.35 12.10 8.92
CA GLY A 427 -5.29 13.46 9.48
C GLY A 427 -5.69 14.57 8.50
N GLU A 428 -5.59 14.33 7.19
CA GLU A 428 -5.92 15.30 6.15
C GLU A 428 -7.26 15.01 5.47
N VAL A 429 -7.65 13.74 5.29
CA VAL A 429 -8.81 13.36 4.47
C VAL A 429 -9.93 12.64 5.22
N ALA A 430 -9.72 12.16 6.44
CA ALA A 430 -10.71 11.33 7.12
C ALA A 430 -12.04 12.06 7.37
N GLY A 431 -13.15 11.40 7.02
CA GLY A 431 -14.49 11.96 7.15
C GLY A 431 -14.81 13.10 6.18
N LYS A 432 -13.92 13.41 5.23
CA LYS A 432 -14.15 14.43 4.19
C LYS A 432 -14.69 13.79 2.91
N THR A 433 -15.32 14.63 2.10
CA THR A 433 -15.56 14.33 0.69
C THR A 433 -14.50 15.05 -0.13
N ILE A 434 -13.80 14.31 -1.00
CA ILE A 434 -12.71 14.83 -1.83
C ILE A 434 -13.03 14.64 -3.32
N LYS A 435 -12.25 15.29 -4.20
CA LYS A 435 -12.19 15.00 -5.64
C LYS A 435 -10.73 14.89 -6.08
N LEU A 436 -10.46 14.07 -7.08
CA LEU A 436 -9.16 14.02 -7.75
C LEU A 436 -9.19 14.99 -8.93
N GLU A 437 -8.14 15.77 -9.12
CA GLU A 437 -7.98 16.63 -10.29
C GLU A 437 -6.65 16.34 -10.99
N PHE A 438 -6.75 15.92 -12.25
CA PHE A 438 -5.63 15.76 -13.17
C PHE A 438 -5.59 17.00 -14.06
N ARG A 439 -4.67 17.92 -13.77
CA ARG A 439 -4.54 19.20 -14.48
C ARG A 439 -3.32 19.16 -15.39
N PHE A 440 -3.44 19.73 -16.58
CA PHE A 440 -2.34 19.96 -17.50
C PHE A 440 -2.32 21.43 -17.93
N VAL A 441 -1.13 22.03 -17.92
CA VAL A 441 -0.90 23.41 -18.32
C VAL A 441 0.26 23.46 -19.30
N SER A 442 0.08 24.12 -20.44
CA SER A 442 1.15 24.40 -21.39
C SER A 442 1.44 25.89 -21.50
N ASN A 443 2.69 26.22 -21.81
CA ASN A 443 3.14 27.56 -22.14
C ASN A 443 2.67 27.96 -23.57
N ASP A 444 2.95 29.21 -23.98
CA ASP A 444 2.58 29.74 -25.30
C ASP A 444 3.79 29.89 -26.23
N ASP A 445 4.64 28.86 -26.33
CA ASP A 445 5.86 28.87 -27.16
C ASP A 445 5.75 28.08 -28.48
N GLY A 446 4.65 27.35 -28.66
CA GLY A 446 4.34 26.57 -29.86
C GLY A 446 4.91 25.15 -29.88
N SER A 447 5.61 24.71 -28.83
CA SER A 447 6.12 23.35 -28.67
C SER A 447 5.01 22.44 -28.13
N VAL A 448 4.59 21.46 -28.92
CA VAL A 448 3.46 20.59 -28.56
C VAL A 448 3.79 19.12 -28.73
N TRP A 449 3.30 18.31 -27.80
CA TRP A 449 3.62 16.90 -27.67
C TRP A 449 2.37 16.09 -27.29
N GLY A 450 2.53 14.79 -26.96
CA GLY A 450 1.40 13.89 -26.70
C GLY A 450 0.56 14.29 -25.49
N GLY A 451 1.16 14.95 -24.50
CA GLY A 451 0.51 15.50 -23.31
C GLY A 451 0.49 14.53 -22.13
N PHE A 452 -0.61 14.54 -21.38
CA PHE A 452 -0.77 13.78 -20.15
C PHE A 452 -1.91 12.76 -20.30
N TYR A 453 -1.61 11.50 -20.02
CA TYR A 453 -2.54 10.37 -20.07
C TYR A 453 -2.59 9.67 -18.71
N ILE A 454 -3.80 9.21 -18.34
CA ILE A 454 -4.05 8.43 -17.14
C ILE A 454 -4.93 7.22 -17.45
N ASP A 455 -4.76 6.18 -16.64
CA ASP A 455 -5.51 4.95 -16.70
C ASP A 455 -5.56 4.27 -15.32
N ASP A 456 -6.45 3.31 -15.13
CA ASP A 456 -6.60 2.48 -13.92
C ASP A 456 -6.63 3.28 -12.60
N VAL A 457 -7.46 4.32 -12.56
CA VAL A 457 -7.55 5.23 -11.40
C VAL A 457 -8.39 4.60 -10.30
N SER A 458 -7.88 4.60 -9.08
CA SER A 458 -8.62 4.13 -7.90
C SER A 458 -8.22 4.89 -6.64
N VAL A 459 -9.15 4.94 -5.69
CA VAL A 459 -8.88 5.35 -4.30
C VAL A 459 -9.32 4.23 -3.40
N THR A 460 -8.35 3.63 -2.72
CA THR A 460 -8.59 2.51 -1.81
C THR A 460 -8.39 2.89 -0.36
N LEU A 461 -9.00 2.11 0.54
CA LEU A 461 -8.76 2.18 1.99
C LEU A 461 -7.78 1.05 2.36
N PRO A 462 -6.53 1.37 2.73
CA PRO A 462 -5.53 0.37 3.13
C PRO A 462 -5.84 -0.34 4.46
#